data_AF-A0A2U3MXV6-F1
#
_entry.id   AF-A0A2U3MXV6-F1
#
_cell.length_a   1.000
_cell.length_b   1.000
_cell.length_c   1.000
_cell.angle_alpha   90.00
_cell.angle_beta   90.00
_cell.angle_gamma   90.00
#
_symmetry.space_group_name_H-M   'P 1'
#
loop_
_entity.id
_entity.type
_entity.pdbx_description
1 polymer ?
#
loop_
_entity_poly.entity_id
_entity_poly.type
_entity_poly.pdbx_seq_one_letter_code
_entity_poly.pdbx_strand_id
1 'polypeptide(L)'
;MTLQYSKKQIFKALLFAPLPLLFFMALFFIIANHQFSLYQISVALVGHAIVYLAYCILTIPFSFTISFFLSYLQALNLLTICIFSLFFANFFFLIMGWVHTGIIPHQWWKSYLNPLSIFMSLFPGICYWLFLIGATDKERK
;
A
#
# COMPACT_ATOMS: atom_id res chain seq x y z
N MET A 1 25.94 -13.27 7.23
CA MET A 1 25.17 -12.01 7.36
C MET A 1 23.81 -12.33 7.93
N THR A 2 23.38 -11.61 8.97
CA THR A 2 22.06 -11.76 9.58
C THR A 2 21.05 -10.84 8.90
N LEU A 3 19.85 -11.35 8.63
CA LEU A 3 18.74 -10.55 8.10
C LEU A 3 18.23 -9.60 9.20
N GLN A 4 18.01 -8.33 8.83
CA GLN A 4 17.44 -7.34 9.75
C GLN A 4 16.03 -7.72 10.23
N TYR A 5 15.20 -8.26 9.33
CA TYR A 5 13.85 -8.76 9.62
C TYR A 5 13.66 -10.17 9.04
N SER A 6 12.87 -10.99 9.71
CA SER A 6 12.57 -12.35 9.23
C SER A 6 11.62 -12.30 8.03
N LYS A 7 11.68 -13.34 7.18
CA LYS A 7 10.75 -13.47 6.03
C LYS A 7 9.27 -13.41 6.47
N LYS A 8 8.96 -14.02 7.62
CA LYS A 8 7.61 -14.04 8.19
C LYS A 8 7.15 -12.65 8.62
N GLN A 9 8.04 -11.89 9.27
CA GLN A 9 7.76 -10.51 9.68
C GLN A 9 7.45 -9.62 8.48
N ILE A 10 8.32 -9.65 7.45
CA ILE A 10 8.16 -8.86 6.22
C ILE A 10 6.82 -9.18 5.55
N PHE A 11 6.54 -10.47 5.31
CA PHE A 11 5.32 -10.91 4.63
C PHE A 11 4.06 -10.49 5.41
N LYS A 12 4.07 -10.70 6.73
CA LYS A 12 2.96 -10.34 7.60
C LYS A 12 2.71 -8.84 7.58
N ALA A 13 3.75 -8.03 7.74
CA ALA A 13 3.62 -6.57 7.75
C ALA A 13 3.09 -6.04 6.41
N LEU A 14 3.54 -6.59 5.27
CA LEU A 14 3.01 -6.24 3.95
C LEU A 14 1.52 -6.59 3.80
N LEU A 15 1.07 -7.72 4.34
CA LEU A 15 -0.33 -8.15 4.27
C LEU A 15 -1.27 -7.19 5.03
N PHE A 16 -0.81 -6.63 6.15
CA PHE A 16 -1.58 -5.70 6.97
C PHE A 16 -1.47 -4.24 6.51
N ALA A 17 -0.42 -3.88 5.77
CA ALA A 17 -0.12 -2.51 5.36
C ALA A 17 -1.29 -1.73 4.71
N PRO A 18 -2.06 -2.27 3.74
CA PRO A 18 -3.12 -1.52 3.08
C PRO A 18 -4.43 -1.48 3.87
N LEU A 19 -4.61 -2.36 4.87
CA LEU A 19 -5.90 -2.54 5.54
C LEU A 19 -6.40 -1.28 6.27
N PRO A 20 -5.56 -0.53 7.02
CA PRO A 20 -6.01 0.71 7.64
C PRO A 20 -6.51 1.72 6.60
N LEU A 21 -5.82 1.85 5.46
CA LEU A 21 -6.23 2.78 4.41
C LEU A 21 -7.57 2.37 3.80
N LEU A 22 -7.72 1.08 3.47
CA LEU A 22 -8.96 0.54 2.90
C LEU A 22 -10.13 0.70 3.87
N PHE A 23 -9.89 0.51 5.17
CA PHE A 23 -10.90 0.74 6.18
C PHE A 23 -11.35 2.21 6.23
N PHE A 24 -10.41 3.16 6.26
CA PHE A 24 -10.76 4.59 6.25
C PHE A 24 -11.46 5.01 4.96
N MET A 25 -11.05 4.48 3.80
CA MET A 25 -11.71 4.76 2.53
C MET A 25 -13.13 4.20 2.47
N ALA A 26 -13.35 2.99 3.01
CA ALA A 26 -14.69 2.42 3.10
C ALA A 26 -15.61 3.27 3.99
N LEU A 27 -15.12 3.72 5.16
CA LEU A 27 -15.86 4.61 6.04
C LEU A 27 -16.18 5.95 5.36
N PHE A 28 -15.18 6.57 4.72
CA PHE A 28 -15.37 7.83 4.01
C PHE A 28 -16.42 7.70 2.90
N PHE A 29 -16.36 6.61 2.12
CA PHE A 29 -17.34 6.35 1.06
C PHE A 29 -18.77 6.23 1.60
N ILE A 30 -18.97 5.51 2.71
CA ILE A 30 -20.30 5.35 3.32
C ILE A 30 -20.84 6.68 3.84
N ILE A 31 -20.00 7.45 4.55
CA ILE A 31 -20.38 8.74 5.14
C ILE A 31 -20.70 9.77 4.04
N ALA A 32 -19.83 9.92 3.05
CA ALA A 32 -19.96 10.92 1.99
C ALA A 32 -21.20 10.70 1.11
N ASN A 33 -21.63 9.44 0.93
CA ASN A 33 -22.82 9.13 0.15
C ASN A 33 -24.12 9.19 1.00
N HIS A 34 -24.05 9.41 2.32
CA HIS A 34 -25.20 9.42 3.25
C HIS A 34 -26.12 8.19 3.14
N GLN A 35 -25.57 7.09 2.65
CA GLN A 35 -26.32 5.98 2.08
C GLN A 35 -26.03 4.72 2.90
N PHE A 36 -26.68 4.66 4.06
CA PHE A 36 -26.52 3.60 5.07
C PHE A 36 -27.37 2.36 4.78
N SER A 37 -27.82 2.17 3.54
CA SER A 37 -28.53 0.92 3.18
C SER A 37 -27.56 -0.25 3.27
N LEU A 38 -28.05 -1.40 3.75
CA LEU A 38 -27.25 -2.63 3.84
C LEU A 38 -26.65 -3.02 2.48
N TYR A 39 -27.37 -2.74 1.39
CA TYR A 39 -26.88 -2.96 0.03
C TYR A 39 -25.64 -2.13 -0.29
N GLN A 40 -25.67 -0.81 -0.06
CA GLN A 40 -24.52 0.06 -0.36
C GLN A 40 -23.32 -0.23 0.53
N ILE A 41 -23.54 -0.55 1.80
CA ILE A 41 -22.48 -0.99 2.71
C ILE A 41 -21.84 -2.29 2.19
N SER A 42 -22.65 -3.24 1.72
CA SER A 42 -22.16 -4.50 1.15
C SER A 42 -21.36 -4.27 -0.13
N VAL A 43 -21.86 -3.42 -1.03
CA VAL A 43 -21.17 -3.05 -2.28
C VAL A 43 -19.82 -2.38 -1.98
N ALA A 44 -19.79 -1.45 -1.01
CA ALA A 44 -18.55 -0.81 -0.58
C ALA A 44 -17.55 -1.83 -0.04
N LEU A 45 -17.98 -2.75 0.82
CA LEU A 45 -17.12 -3.79 1.38
C LEU A 45 -16.55 -4.72 0.30
N VAL A 46 -17.39 -5.18 -0.63
CA VAL A 46 -16.97 -6.03 -1.75
C VAL A 46 -15.97 -5.30 -2.65
N GLY A 47 -16.23 -4.03 -2.97
CA GLY A 47 -15.30 -3.21 -3.74
C GLY A 47 -13.92 -3.12 -3.09
N HIS A 48 -13.87 -2.83 -1.78
CA HIS A 48 -12.60 -2.75 -1.04
C HIS A 48 -11.92 -4.11 -0.91
N ALA A 49 -12.67 -5.21 -0.79
CA ALA A 49 -12.12 -6.56 -0.80
C ALA A 49 -11.47 -6.91 -2.15
N ILE A 50 -12.05 -6.48 -3.27
CA ILE A 50 -11.45 -6.66 -4.61
C ILE A 50 -10.14 -5.87 -4.72
N VAL A 51 -10.12 -4.61 -4.25
CA VAL A 51 -8.89 -3.80 -4.23
C VAL A 51 -7.82 -4.45 -3.37
N TYR A 52 -8.19 -5.01 -2.22
CA TYR A 52 -7.27 -5.76 -1.37
C TYR A 52 -6.69 -7.00 -2.08
N LEU A 53 -7.53 -7.79 -2.74
CA LEU A 53 -7.08 -8.95 -3.53
C LEU A 53 -6.13 -8.54 -4.65
N ALA A 54 -6.42 -7.44 -5.36
CA ALA A 54 -5.54 -6.89 -6.38
C ALA A 54 -4.17 -6.50 -5.79
N TYR A 55 -4.16 -5.84 -4.62
CA TYR A 55 -2.92 -5.54 -3.89
C TYR A 55 -2.14 -6.82 -3.53
N CYS A 56 -2.83 -7.86 -3.04
CA CYS A 56 -2.19 -9.12 -2.67
C CYS A 56 -1.53 -9.83 -3.85
N ILE A 57 -2.16 -9.82 -5.02
CA ILE A 57 -1.65 -10.49 -6.21
C ILE A 57 -0.57 -9.66 -6.89
N LEU A 58 -0.77 -8.34 -6.99
CA LEU A 58 0.10 -7.48 -7.77
C LEU A 58 1.21 -6.87 -6.92
N THR A 59 0.91 -6.27 -5.76
CA THR A 59 1.89 -5.46 -5.02
C THR A 59 2.75 -6.30 -4.06
N ILE A 60 2.15 -7.22 -3.30
CA ILE A 60 2.88 -8.04 -2.32
C ILE A 60 4.11 -8.77 -2.90
N PRO A 61 4.05 -9.49 -4.05
CA PRO A 61 5.22 -10.25 -4.52
C PRO A 61 6.42 -9.34 -4.84
N PHE A 62 6.20 -8.19 -5.48
CA PHE A 62 7.26 -7.24 -5.78
C PHE A 62 7.79 -6.54 -4.52
N SER A 63 6.89 -6.05 -3.66
CA SER A 63 7.28 -5.39 -2.41
C SER A 63 7.99 -6.33 -1.45
N PHE A 64 7.63 -7.62 -1.42
CA PHE A 64 8.31 -8.65 -0.63
C PHE A 64 9.74 -8.86 -1.11
N THR A 65 9.95 -8.97 -2.43
CA THR A 65 11.27 -9.18 -3.02
C THR A 65 12.21 -8.02 -2.68
N ILE A 66 11.74 -6.79 -2.83
CA ILE A 66 12.51 -5.59 -2.52
C ILE A 66 12.77 -5.45 -1.02
N SER A 67 11.75 -5.69 -0.19
CA SER A 67 11.90 -5.64 1.26
C SER A 67 12.89 -6.69 1.77
N PHE A 68 12.86 -7.90 1.20
CA PHE A 68 13.80 -8.96 1.54
C PHE A 68 15.23 -8.57 1.15
N PHE A 69 15.43 -8.00 -0.04
CA PHE A 69 16.72 -7.50 -0.49
C PHE A 69 17.25 -6.36 0.40
N LEU A 70 16.42 -5.36 0.70
CA LEU A 70 16.78 -4.27 1.62
C LEU A 70 17.08 -4.78 3.02
N SER A 71 16.35 -5.77 3.52
CA SER A 71 16.59 -6.39 4.82
C SER A 71 17.90 -7.19 4.86
N TYR A 72 18.33 -7.74 3.72
CA TYR A 72 19.64 -8.38 3.59
C TYR A 72 20.77 -7.35 3.63
N LEU A 73 20.56 -6.17 3.03
CA LEU A 73 21.47 -5.03 3.07
C LEU A 73 21.40 -4.21 4.36
N GLN A 74 20.55 -4.60 5.33
CA GLN A 74 20.28 -3.84 6.56
C GLN A 74 19.80 -2.39 6.31
N ALA A 75 19.19 -2.15 5.15
CA ALA A 75 18.72 -0.85 4.69
C ALA A 75 17.18 -0.75 4.70
N LEU A 76 16.47 -1.74 5.27
CA LEU A 76 15.01 -1.70 5.35
C LEU A 76 14.59 -0.77 6.50
N ASN A 77 14.29 0.48 6.16
CA ASN A 77 13.91 1.53 7.08
C ASN A 77 12.73 2.34 6.52
N LEU A 78 12.15 3.23 7.33
CA LEU A 78 11.00 4.05 6.91
C LEU A 78 11.28 4.83 5.62
N LEU A 79 12.46 5.40 5.47
CA LEU A 79 12.82 6.23 4.32
C LEU A 79 12.83 5.40 3.03
N THR A 80 13.50 4.24 3.04
CA THR A 80 13.55 3.36 1.86
C THR A 80 12.17 2.82 1.52
N ILE A 81 11.37 2.45 2.52
CA ILE A 81 9.97 2.06 2.33
C ILE A 81 9.16 3.17 1.65
N CYS A 82 9.25 4.41 2.12
CA CYS A 82 8.53 5.54 1.54
C CYS A 82 8.95 5.83 0.09
N ILE A 83 10.26 5.80 -0.20
CA ILE A 83 10.80 6.01 -1.56
C ILE A 83 10.25 4.93 -2.52
N PHE A 84 10.34 3.65 -2.14
CA PHE A 84 9.81 2.57 -2.97
C PHE A 84 8.28 2.64 -3.10
N SER A 85 7.57 3.02 -2.04
CA SER A 85 6.10 3.19 -2.08
C SER A 85 5.69 4.25 -3.09
N LEU A 86 6.37 5.40 -3.11
CA LEU A 86 6.15 6.47 -4.09
C LEU A 86 6.44 6.00 -5.52
N PHE A 87 7.56 5.31 -5.70
CA PHE A 87 7.95 4.78 -7.00
C PHE A 87 6.91 3.80 -7.57
N PHE A 88 6.47 2.81 -6.76
CA PHE A 88 5.48 1.83 -7.18
C PHE A 88 4.10 2.45 -7.40
N ALA A 89 3.65 3.33 -6.50
CA ALA A 89 2.35 3.98 -6.67
C ALA A 89 2.30 4.80 -7.97
N ASN A 90 3.38 5.50 -8.32
CA ASN A 90 3.43 6.24 -9.57
C ASN A 90 3.40 5.31 -10.80
N PHE A 91 4.09 4.18 -10.74
CA PHE A 91 3.99 3.16 -11.80
C PHE A 91 2.55 2.65 -11.96
N PHE A 92 1.86 2.36 -10.86
CA PHE A 92 0.45 1.96 -10.86
C PHE A 92 -0.47 3.05 -11.40
N PHE A 93 -0.31 4.31 -10.97
CA PHE A 93 -1.13 5.42 -11.47
C PHE A 93 -0.92 5.66 -12.97
N LEU A 94 0.31 5.53 -13.46
CA LEU A 94 0.62 5.67 -14.88
C LEU A 94 -0.06 4.58 -15.71
N ILE A 95 0.03 3.31 -15.28
CA ILE A 95 -0.64 2.20 -15.96
C ILE A 95 -2.15 2.36 -15.92
N MET A 96 -2.73 2.65 -14.77
CA MET A 96 -4.19 2.81 -14.63
C MET A 96 -4.71 3.98 -15.47
N GLY A 97 -3.99 5.11 -15.47
CA GLY A 97 -4.30 6.26 -16.31
C GLY A 97 -4.24 5.92 -17.80
N TRP A 98 -3.23 5.15 -18.21
CA TRP A 98 -3.09 4.68 -19.59
C TRP A 98 -4.21 3.71 -19.99
N VAL A 99 -4.56 2.73 -19.15
CA VAL A 99 -5.66 1.79 -19.40
C VAL A 99 -7.00 2.52 -19.53
N HIS A 100 -7.23 3.55 -18.72
CA HIS A 100 -8.49 4.30 -18.75
C HIS A 100 -8.62 5.23 -19.96
N THR A 101 -7.52 5.85 -20.40
CA THR A 101 -7.56 6.92 -21.43
C THR A 101 -6.97 6.50 -22.77
N GLY A 102 -6.26 5.37 -22.84
CA GLY A 102 -5.46 4.92 -23.99
C GLY A 102 -4.20 5.75 -24.23
N ILE A 103 -3.95 6.81 -23.44
CA ILE A 103 -2.89 7.80 -23.69
C ILE A 103 -2.02 7.92 -22.43
N ILE A 104 -0.71 7.83 -22.60
CA ILE A 104 0.22 8.15 -21.51
C ILE A 104 0.27 9.67 -21.39
N PRO A 105 -0.14 10.26 -20.26
CA PRO A 105 -0.15 11.70 -20.13
C PRO A 105 1.26 12.26 -20.25
N HIS A 106 1.45 13.25 -21.12
CA HIS A 106 2.74 13.93 -21.34
C HIS A 106 3.33 14.50 -20.02
N GLN A 107 2.48 14.79 -19.04
CA GLN A 107 2.85 15.32 -17.73
C GLN A 107 2.62 14.31 -16.60
N TRP A 108 2.91 13.02 -16.84
CA TRP A 108 2.75 11.93 -15.85
C TRP A 108 3.44 12.22 -14.50
N TRP A 109 4.55 12.96 -14.52
CA TRP A 109 5.29 13.36 -13.32
C TRP A 109 4.52 14.33 -12.41
N LYS A 110 3.49 15.02 -12.91
CA LYS A 110 2.63 15.88 -12.08
C LYS A 110 1.83 15.10 -11.03
N SER A 111 1.73 13.77 -11.16
CA SER A 111 1.19 12.91 -10.11
C SER A 111 1.95 13.05 -8.79
N TYR A 112 3.26 13.37 -8.83
CA TYR A 112 4.07 13.66 -7.64
C TYR A 112 3.81 15.04 -7.02
N LEU A 113 3.07 15.91 -7.71
CA LEU A 113 2.69 17.23 -7.18
C LEU A 113 1.31 17.21 -6.54
N ASN A 114 0.52 16.14 -6.74
CA ASN A 114 -0.80 16.03 -6.14
C ASN A 114 -0.67 15.55 -4.68
N PRO A 115 -1.02 16.39 -3.68
CA PRO A 115 -0.88 16.03 -2.28
C PRO A 115 -1.67 14.77 -1.90
N LEU A 116 -2.83 14.56 -2.52
CA LEU A 116 -3.67 13.37 -2.27
C LEU A 116 -2.97 12.11 -2.78
N SER A 117 -2.40 12.14 -3.98
CA SER A 117 -1.68 10.99 -4.56
C SER A 117 -0.45 10.62 -3.73
N ILE A 118 0.30 11.62 -3.25
CA ILE A 118 1.43 11.42 -2.34
C ILE A 118 0.96 10.79 -1.04
N PHE A 119 -0.10 11.34 -0.43
CA PHE A 119 -0.66 10.82 0.82
C PHE A 119 -1.10 9.36 0.67
N MET A 120 -1.88 9.05 -0.37
CA MET A 120 -2.38 7.69 -0.64
C MET A 120 -1.25 6.70 -0.93
N SER A 121 -0.13 7.16 -1.51
CA SER A 121 1.05 6.34 -1.76
C SER A 121 1.87 6.11 -0.49
N LEU A 122 2.06 7.12 0.35
CA LEU A 122 2.89 7.02 1.55
C LEU A 122 2.18 6.28 2.68
N PHE A 123 0.86 6.42 2.80
CA PHE A 123 0.10 5.88 3.91
C PHE A 123 0.28 4.36 4.08
N PRO A 124 0.13 3.50 3.05
CA PRO A 124 0.41 2.07 3.17
C PRO A 124 1.88 1.78 3.52
N GLY A 125 2.82 2.60 3.04
CA GLY A 125 4.25 2.46 3.38
C GLY A 125 4.53 2.76 4.86
N ILE A 126 3.90 3.80 5.42
CA ILE A 126 4.00 4.11 6.84
C ILE A 126 3.34 3.01 7.68
N CYS A 127 2.16 2.53 7.28
CA CYS A 127 1.50 1.39 7.95
C CYS A 127 2.39 0.14 7.91
N TYR A 128 2.99 -0.17 6.76
CA TYR A 128 3.94 -1.27 6.63
C TYR A 128 5.09 -1.16 7.64
N TRP A 129 5.71 0.02 7.73
CA TRP A 129 6.79 0.26 8.70
C TRP A 129 6.35 0.06 10.16
N LEU A 130 5.18 0.59 10.53
CA LEU A 130 4.63 0.43 11.87
C LEU A 130 4.37 -1.05 12.22
N PHE A 131 3.79 -1.81 11.29
CA PHE A 131 3.59 -3.25 11.49
C PHE A 131 4.91 -4.02 11.55
N LEU A 132 5.92 -3.59 10.80
CA LEU A 132 7.23 -4.22 10.79
C LEU A 132 7.94 -4.06 12.15
N ILE A 133 8.00 -2.84 12.70
CA ILE A 133 8.57 -2.61 14.04
C ILE A 133 7.75 -3.33 15.11
N GLY A 134 6.41 -3.21 15.05
CA GLY A 134 5.54 -3.83 16.04
C GLY A 134 5.65 -5.37 16.07
N ALA A 135 5.92 -6.00 14.93
CA ALA A 135 6.21 -7.43 14.86
C ALA A 135 7.56 -7.79 15.51
N THR A 136 8.59 -6.97 15.30
CA THR A 136 9.92 -7.17 15.89
C THR A 136 9.91 -7.09 17.41
N ASP A 137 9.15 -6.17 17.99
CA ASP A 137 9.06 -6.05 19.45
C ASP A 137 8.30 -7.21 20.10
N LYS A 138 7.41 -7.86 19.36
CA LYS A 138 6.69 -9.06 19.83
C LYS A 138 7.57 -10.32 19.80
N GLU A 139 8.54 -10.42 18.89
CA GLU A 139 9.47 -11.56 18.83
C GLU A 139 10.66 -11.42 19.81
N ARG A 140 10.88 -10.22 20.38
CA ARG A 140 11.90 -9.97 21.42
C ARG A 140 11.39 -10.13 22.86
N LYS A 141 10.09 -10.32 23.06
CA LYS A 141 9.46 -10.62 24.36
C LYS A 141 9.12 -12.10 24.45
#